data_AF-A0A651GTX0-F1
#
_entry.id   AF-A0A651GTX0-F1
#
_cell.length_a   1.000
_cell.length_b   1.000
_cell.length_c   1.000
_cell.angle_alpha   90.00
_cell.angle_beta   90.00
_cell.angle_gamma   90.00
#
_symmetry.space_group_name_H-M   'P 1'
#
loop_
_entity.id
_entity.type
_entity.pdbx_description
1 polymer ?
#
loop_
_entity_poly.entity_id
_entity_poly.type
_entity_poly.pdbx_seq_one_letter_code
_entity_poly.pdbx_strand_id
1 'polypeptide(L)'
;MLFSKPLTMRTRFLFFALLSLAVTLACNKPDEPEPDPPPSAPQEACNSTDNAFNEKVLPVFQSSCAMSGCHSNASAAGGYKLNSYDNIVQSIEGNEALFLASINFEGNEFSWMPRSNANDPALPEDKLPEDDIWQIECWISRGMPND
;
A
#
# COMPACT_ATOMS: atom_id res chain seq x y z
N MET A 1 -15.34 73.44 -4.46
CA MET A 1 -14.46 73.92 -5.54
C MET A 1 -13.22 73.04 -5.47
N LEU A 2 -12.84 72.18 -6.40
CA LEU A 2 -12.85 72.23 -7.86
C LEU A 2 -12.98 70.80 -8.42
N PHE A 3 -13.89 70.58 -9.35
CA PHE A 3 -13.84 69.46 -10.28
C PHE A 3 -12.91 69.84 -11.43
N SER A 4 -11.81 69.10 -11.63
CA SER A 4 -10.97 69.18 -12.83
C SER A 4 -11.24 67.98 -13.74
N LYS A 5 -11.23 68.29 -15.04
CA LYS A 5 -11.84 67.61 -16.19
C LYS A 5 -11.16 66.28 -16.60
N PRO A 6 -11.88 65.41 -17.34
CA PRO A 6 -11.34 64.17 -17.88
C PRO A 6 -10.45 64.41 -19.11
N LEU A 7 -9.34 63.68 -19.21
CA LEU A 7 -8.52 63.63 -20.43
C LEU A 7 -8.81 62.33 -21.18
N THR A 8 -9.67 62.43 -22.19
CA THR A 8 -9.73 61.51 -23.31
C THR A 8 -8.53 61.68 -24.23
N MET A 9 -8.20 60.60 -24.94
CA MET A 9 -7.93 60.59 -26.39
C MET A 9 -6.54 60.09 -26.80
N ARG A 10 -6.55 58.81 -27.17
CA ARG A 10 -6.05 58.25 -28.43
C ARG A 10 -4.53 58.24 -28.68
N THR A 11 -4.16 57.18 -29.39
CA THR A 11 -3.01 57.13 -30.30
C THR A 11 -1.67 56.92 -29.63
N ARG A 12 -1.48 55.75 -29.00
CA ARG A 12 -0.21 55.01 -29.06
C ARG A 12 -0.47 53.54 -29.38
N PHE A 13 -1.34 53.32 -30.36
CA PHE A 13 -1.16 52.20 -31.27
C PHE A 13 0.09 52.50 -32.09
N LEU A 14 0.93 51.49 -32.34
CA LEU A 14 2.23 51.51 -33.02
C LEU A 14 3.41 51.62 -32.04
N PHE A 15 4.25 50.57 -32.04
CA PHE A 15 5.49 50.36 -31.29
C PHE A 15 5.46 49.48 -30.01
N PHE A 16 4.53 48.52 -29.93
CA PHE A 16 4.81 47.24 -29.26
C PHE A 16 4.43 46.09 -30.19
N ALA A 17 4.95 46.14 -31.42
CA ALA A 17 4.96 45.02 -32.34
C ALA A 17 6.38 44.45 -32.32
N LEU A 18 6.64 43.46 -31.44
CA LEU A 18 7.74 42.47 -31.51
C LEU A 18 7.93 41.74 -30.16
N LEU A 19 6.89 41.14 -29.57
CA LEU A 19 7.09 40.04 -28.58
C LEU A 19 5.87 39.15 -28.35
N SER A 20 5.18 38.75 -29.41
CA SER A 20 4.10 37.77 -29.28
C SER A 20 3.92 37.02 -30.59
N LEU A 21 4.92 36.21 -30.94
CA LEU A 21 4.76 35.13 -31.91
C LEU A 21 4.53 33.84 -31.14
N ALA A 22 3.29 33.63 -30.72
CA ALA A 22 2.79 32.31 -30.37
C ALA A 22 2.62 31.53 -31.68
N VAL A 23 3.51 30.58 -31.93
CA VAL A 23 3.24 29.46 -32.84
C VAL A 23 3.55 28.19 -32.05
N THR A 24 2.49 27.65 -31.46
CA THR A 24 2.44 26.31 -30.91
C THR A 24 2.66 25.32 -32.06
N LEU A 25 3.90 24.89 -32.27
CA LEU A 25 4.14 23.63 -32.95
C LEU A 25 3.72 22.52 -31.99
N ALA A 26 2.44 22.14 -32.09
CA ALA A 26 1.94 20.91 -31.51
C ALA A 26 2.67 19.74 -32.16
N CYS A 27 3.51 19.05 -31.39
CA CYS A 27 3.98 17.72 -31.76
C CYS A 27 2.75 16.79 -31.73
N ASN A 28 2.12 16.58 -32.88
CA ASN A 28 1.33 15.36 -33.07
C ASN A 28 2.33 14.22 -33.17
N LYS A 29 2.65 13.59 -32.03
CA LYS A 29 3.26 12.25 -32.05
C LYS A 29 2.19 11.36 -32.69
N PRO A 30 2.48 10.63 -33.81
CA PRO A 30 1.59 9.58 -34.27
C PRO A 30 1.37 8.66 -33.09
N ASP A 31 0.11 8.28 -32.82
CA ASP A 31 -0.20 7.28 -31.82
C ASP A 31 0.52 5.99 -32.21
N GLU A 32 1.74 5.81 -31.69
CA GLU A 32 2.36 4.51 -31.58
C GLU A 32 1.38 3.69 -30.75
N PRO A 33 1.00 2.48 -31.18
CA PRO A 33 0.14 1.63 -30.36
C PRO A 33 0.79 1.56 -29.00
N GLU A 34 0.12 2.14 -27.99
CA GLU A 34 0.63 2.11 -26.63
C GLU A 34 0.83 0.62 -26.32
N PRO A 35 2.06 0.21 -25.92
CA PRO A 35 2.23 -1.15 -25.46
C PRO A 35 1.19 -1.38 -24.38
N ASP A 36 0.48 -2.51 -24.46
CA ASP A 36 -0.61 -2.84 -23.54
C ASP A 36 -0.21 -2.43 -22.11
N PRO A 37 -1.10 -1.76 -21.36
CA PRO A 37 -0.79 -1.42 -19.98
C PRO A 37 -0.28 -2.69 -19.31
N PRO A 38 0.83 -2.62 -18.54
CA PRO A 38 1.35 -3.81 -17.87
C PRO A 38 0.16 -4.47 -17.16
N PRO A 39 0.02 -5.80 -17.25
CA PRO A 39 -1.08 -6.46 -16.58
C PRO A 39 -1.10 -5.98 -15.13
N SER A 40 -2.28 -5.90 -14.55
CA SER A 40 -2.56 -5.73 -13.12
C SER A 40 -1.91 -6.87 -12.30
N ALA A 41 -0.58 -6.97 -12.40
CA ALA A 41 0.25 -8.14 -12.21
C ALA A 41 0.31 -8.67 -10.77
N PRO A 42 0.08 -7.87 -9.71
CA PRO A 42 0.00 -8.43 -8.37
C PRO A 42 -1.26 -9.26 -8.15
N GLN A 43 -2.40 -8.81 -8.68
CA GLN A 43 -3.70 -9.39 -8.33
C GLN A 43 -3.97 -10.69 -9.11
N GLU A 44 -3.54 -10.77 -10.37
CA GLU A 44 -3.57 -12.03 -11.14
C GLU A 44 -2.64 -13.11 -10.57
N ALA A 45 -1.52 -12.71 -9.94
CA ALA A 45 -0.63 -13.64 -9.25
C ALA A 45 -1.26 -14.18 -7.95
N CYS A 46 -2.09 -13.40 -7.27
CA CYS A 46 -2.80 -13.85 -6.08
C CYS A 46 -4.01 -14.74 -6.39
N ASN A 47 -4.56 -14.69 -7.62
CA ASN A 47 -5.75 -15.45 -7.99
C ASN A 47 -5.53 -16.97 -8.14
N SER A 48 -4.28 -17.46 -8.11
CA SER A 48 -4.00 -18.89 -8.11
C SER A 48 -4.28 -19.53 -6.75
N THR A 49 -4.44 -20.86 -6.71
CA THR A 49 -4.53 -21.65 -5.46
C THR A 49 -3.17 -21.88 -4.81
N ASP A 50 -2.09 -21.29 -5.33
CA ASP A 50 -0.74 -21.50 -4.82
C ASP A 50 -0.52 -20.88 -3.43
N ASN A 51 -1.53 -20.17 -2.90
CA ASN A 51 -1.59 -19.55 -1.58
C ASN A 51 -2.70 -20.14 -0.70
N ALA A 52 -2.99 -21.44 -0.85
CA ALA A 52 -4.00 -22.13 -0.05
C ALA A 52 -3.70 -22.05 1.45
N PHE A 53 -4.73 -21.84 2.26
CA PHE A 53 -4.56 -21.56 3.68
C PHE A 53 -3.78 -22.66 4.41
N ASN A 54 -4.21 -23.91 4.27
CA ASN A 54 -3.67 -25.02 5.05
C ASN A 54 -2.24 -25.40 4.65
N GLU A 55 -1.89 -25.22 3.37
CA GLU A 55 -0.60 -25.64 2.82
C GLU A 55 0.49 -24.57 2.90
N LYS A 56 0.11 -23.29 2.86
CA LYS A 56 1.03 -22.19 2.60
C LYS A 56 0.98 -21.12 3.68
N VAL A 57 -0.23 -20.68 4.01
CA VAL A 57 -0.43 -19.54 4.92
C VAL A 57 -0.35 -19.97 6.39
N LEU A 58 -1.04 -21.04 6.76
CA LEU A 58 -1.08 -21.55 8.13
C LEU A 58 0.32 -21.94 8.66
N PRO A 59 1.21 -22.57 7.88
CA PRO A 59 2.58 -22.82 8.31
C PRO A 59 3.33 -21.54 8.73
N VAL A 60 3.19 -20.44 8.00
CA VAL A 60 3.83 -19.15 8.34
C VAL A 60 3.31 -18.64 9.69
N PHE A 61 1.99 -18.66 9.89
CA PHE A 61 1.40 -18.27 11.17
C PHE A 61 1.89 -19.16 12.32
N GLN A 62 2.00 -20.47 12.10
CA GLN A 62 2.45 -21.41 13.13
C GLN A 62 3.93 -21.25 13.48
N SER A 63 4.79 -20.98 12.49
CA SER A 63 6.23 -20.84 12.70
C SER A 63 6.63 -19.49 13.28
N SER A 64 5.91 -18.43 12.91
CA SER A 64 6.39 -17.05 13.08
C SER A 64 5.49 -16.20 13.96
N CYS A 65 4.25 -16.61 14.23
CA CYS A 65 3.29 -15.81 14.99
C CYS A 65 2.76 -16.53 16.24
N ALA A 66 2.32 -17.79 16.08
CA ALA A 66 1.58 -18.57 17.07
C ALA A 66 2.45 -19.15 18.20
N MET A 67 3.47 -18.41 18.62
CA MET A 67 4.41 -18.83 19.66
C MET A 67 3.81 -18.60 21.05
N SER A 68 4.09 -19.52 21.98
CA SER A 68 3.74 -19.33 23.39
C SER A 68 4.39 -18.05 23.93
N GLY A 69 3.62 -17.23 24.64
CA GLY A 69 4.05 -15.89 25.07
C GLY A 69 3.80 -14.77 24.05
N CYS A 70 3.53 -15.08 22.77
CA CYS A 70 3.26 -14.11 21.71
C CYS A 70 1.79 -14.18 21.25
N HIS A 71 1.44 -14.95 20.21
CA HIS A 71 0.08 -14.99 19.62
C HIS A 71 -0.51 -16.41 19.50
N SER A 72 -0.27 -17.25 20.49
CA SER A 72 -0.84 -18.60 20.57
C SER A 72 -2.26 -18.61 21.20
N ASN A 73 -2.91 -19.77 21.29
CA ASN A 73 -4.18 -19.87 22.00
C ASN A 73 -4.04 -19.58 23.51
N ALA A 74 -2.90 -19.92 24.10
CA ALA A 74 -2.61 -19.72 25.53
C ALA A 74 -2.05 -18.31 25.84
N SER A 75 -1.60 -17.56 24.83
CA SER A 75 -1.03 -16.22 24.99
C SER A 75 -1.43 -15.36 23.80
N ALA A 76 -2.22 -14.32 24.06
CA ALA A 76 -2.73 -13.40 23.04
C ALA A 76 -2.17 -11.99 23.26
N ALA A 77 -0.86 -11.81 23.05
CA ALA A 77 -0.23 -10.51 23.12
C ALA A 77 -0.93 -9.55 22.13
N GLY A 78 -1.18 -8.31 22.58
CA GLY A 78 -1.96 -7.34 21.79
C GLY A 78 -3.40 -7.76 21.49
N GLY A 79 -3.91 -8.85 22.07
CA GLY A 79 -5.24 -9.39 21.80
C GLY A 79 -5.34 -10.32 20.58
N TYR A 80 -4.23 -10.61 19.88
CA TYR A 80 -4.24 -11.45 18.68
C TYR A 80 -3.99 -12.92 19.03
N LYS A 81 -4.83 -13.81 18.48
CA LYS A 81 -4.62 -15.26 18.50
C LYS A 81 -4.46 -15.75 17.06
N LEU A 82 -3.32 -16.35 16.73
CA LEU A 82 -2.94 -16.62 15.34
C LEU A 82 -2.62 -18.11 15.11
N ASN A 83 -3.28 -19.01 15.85
CA ASN A 83 -2.94 -20.44 15.89
C ASN A 83 -3.90 -21.37 15.12
N SER A 84 -4.97 -20.84 14.53
CA SER A 84 -5.99 -21.59 13.80
C SER A 84 -6.74 -20.66 12.87
N TYR A 85 -7.34 -21.19 11.80
CA TYR A 85 -8.13 -20.43 10.83
C TYR A 85 -9.08 -19.41 11.48
N ASP A 86 -10.02 -19.87 12.32
CA ASP A 86 -11.04 -19.00 12.93
C ASP A 86 -10.43 -17.86 13.75
N ASN A 87 -9.37 -18.15 14.53
CA ASN A 87 -8.69 -17.16 15.35
C ASN A 87 -7.91 -16.14 14.49
N ILE A 88 -7.25 -16.61 13.43
CA ILE A 88 -6.50 -15.77 12.49
C ILE A 88 -7.45 -14.81 11.79
N VAL A 89 -8.52 -15.33 11.19
CA VAL A 89 -9.54 -14.52 10.50
C VAL A 89 -10.15 -13.51 11.45
N GLN A 90 -10.61 -13.94 12.63
CA GLN A 90 -11.18 -13.03 13.63
C GLN A 90 -10.21 -11.91 14.03
N SER A 91 -8.92 -12.23 14.18
CA SER A 91 -7.91 -11.24 14.57
C SER A 91 -7.62 -10.24 13.44
N ILE A 92 -7.57 -10.71 12.19
CA ILE A 92 -7.36 -9.86 11.01
C ILE A 92 -8.59 -8.97 10.79
N GLU A 93 -9.81 -9.51 10.79
CA GLU A 93 -11.05 -8.73 10.63
C GLU A 93 -11.22 -7.66 11.72
N GLY A 94 -10.68 -7.91 12.91
CA GLY A 94 -10.67 -6.93 14.00
C GLY A 94 -9.91 -5.64 13.66
N ASN A 95 -8.83 -5.72 12.88
CA ASN A 95 -8.09 -4.58 12.35
C ASN A 95 -7.09 -4.99 11.25
N GLU A 96 -7.57 -5.17 10.02
CA GLU A 96 -6.77 -5.68 8.90
C GLU A 96 -5.63 -4.73 8.54
N ALA A 97 -5.91 -3.41 8.53
CA ALA A 97 -4.91 -2.39 8.23
C ALA A 97 -3.74 -2.40 9.22
N LEU A 98 -4.02 -2.58 10.51
CA LEU A 98 -2.96 -2.71 11.52
C LEU A 98 -2.19 -4.01 11.35
N PHE A 99 -2.88 -5.13 11.08
CA PHE A 99 -2.22 -6.42 10.86
C PHE A 99 -1.24 -6.35 9.68
N LEU A 100 -1.67 -5.81 8.54
CA LEU A 100 -0.83 -5.64 7.35
C LEU A 100 0.33 -4.69 7.62
N ALA A 101 0.11 -3.56 8.28
CA ALA A 101 1.17 -2.63 8.64
C ALA A 101 2.22 -3.27 9.58
N SER A 102 1.78 -4.11 10.53
CA SER A 102 2.65 -4.83 11.44
C SER A 102 3.60 -5.80 10.73
N ILE A 103 3.10 -6.62 9.81
CA ILE A 103 3.93 -7.61 9.10
C ILE A 103 4.80 -6.98 8.00
N ASN A 104 4.36 -5.85 7.44
CA ASN A 104 5.12 -5.09 6.44
C ASN A 104 6.18 -4.15 7.04
N PHE A 105 6.26 -4.08 8.37
CA PHE A 105 7.14 -3.14 9.08
C PHE A 105 6.85 -1.68 8.68
N GLU A 106 5.57 -1.32 8.63
CA GLU A 106 5.12 0.04 8.37
C GLU A 106 4.82 0.79 9.67
N GLY A 107 5.05 2.10 9.70
CA GLY A 107 4.76 2.93 10.86
C GLY A 107 5.81 2.78 11.97
N ASN A 108 5.38 2.43 13.19
CA ASN A 108 6.20 2.45 14.39
C ASN A 108 6.80 1.07 14.70
N GLU A 109 8.11 1.01 14.98
CA GLU A 109 8.88 -0.22 15.27
C GLU A 109 8.37 -1.06 16.46
N PHE A 110 7.63 -0.47 17.39
CA PHE A 110 6.98 -1.20 18.48
C PHE A 110 5.71 -1.94 18.04
N SER A 111 5.19 -1.63 16.85
CA SER A 111 4.04 -2.32 16.24
C SER A 111 4.46 -3.34 15.18
N TRP A 112 5.73 -3.36 14.80
CA TRP A 112 6.28 -4.32 13.84
C TRP A 112 6.29 -5.73 14.45
N MET A 113 5.97 -6.72 13.61
CA MET A 113 5.92 -8.13 13.98
C MET A 113 6.41 -9.01 12.82
N PRO A 114 7.05 -10.16 13.09
CA PRO A 114 7.34 -10.71 14.40
C PRO A 114 8.52 -10.00 15.08
N ARG A 115 8.72 -10.34 16.36
CA ARG A 115 9.80 -9.82 17.20
C ARG A 115 10.46 -10.97 17.94
N SER A 116 11.76 -10.86 18.14
CA SER A 116 12.55 -11.86 18.86
C SER A 116 12.12 -12.04 20.34
N ASN A 117 11.54 -11.02 20.97
CA ASN A 117 10.98 -11.13 22.32
C ASN A 117 9.81 -10.16 22.55
N ALA A 118 8.98 -10.44 23.56
CA ALA A 118 7.72 -9.73 23.79
C ALA A 118 7.85 -8.30 24.38
N ASN A 119 9.04 -7.84 24.76
CA ASN A 119 9.24 -6.56 25.44
C ASN A 119 10.09 -5.57 24.63
N ASP A 120 10.85 -6.05 23.66
CA ASP A 120 11.67 -5.25 22.77
C ASP A 120 10.93 -4.96 21.45
N PRO A 121 11.26 -3.87 20.74
CA PRO A 121 10.78 -3.63 19.38
C PRO A 121 11.34 -4.68 18.42
N ALA A 122 10.67 -4.87 17.28
CA ALA A 122 11.21 -5.72 16.22
C ALA A 122 12.42 -5.06 15.55
N LEU A 123 13.40 -5.86 15.17
CA LEU A 123 14.55 -5.43 14.39
C LEU A 123 14.36 -5.77 12.91
N PRO A 124 14.99 -5.04 11.96
CA PRO A 124 14.84 -5.33 10.52
C PRO A 124 15.08 -6.80 10.13
N GLU A 125 15.98 -7.49 10.82
CA GLU A 125 16.26 -8.92 10.63
C GLU A 125 15.16 -9.87 11.16
N ASP A 126 14.25 -9.39 12.01
CA ASP A 126 13.08 -10.15 12.47
C ASP A 126 11.96 -10.16 11.40
N LYS A 127 12.04 -9.29 10.37
CA LYS A 127 10.99 -9.19 9.35
C LYS A 127 10.83 -10.54 8.63
N LEU A 128 9.57 -10.91 8.37
CA LEU A 128 9.26 -12.08 7.57
C LEU A 128 9.92 -11.98 6.19
N PRO A 129 10.32 -13.11 5.59
CA PRO A 129 10.66 -13.15 4.17
C PRO A 129 9.53 -12.56 3.31
N GLU A 130 9.89 -11.82 2.27
CA GLU A 130 8.91 -11.16 1.40
C GLU A 130 7.93 -12.18 0.75
N ASP A 131 8.39 -13.39 0.44
CA ASP A 131 7.53 -14.47 -0.09
C ASP A 131 6.45 -14.92 0.92
N ASP A 132 6.75 -14.88 2.22
CA ASP A 132 5.80 -15.25 3.29
C ASP A 132 4.76 -14.13 3.50
N ILE A 133 5.21 -12.86 3.46
CA ILE A 133 4.33 -11.69 3.48
C ILE A 133 3.38 -11.74 2.29
N TRP A 134 3.93 -11.95 1.09
CA TRP A 134 3.16 -12.04 -0.15
C TRP A 134 2.10 -13.15 -0.11
N GLN A 135 2.42 -14.34 0.42
CA GLN A 135 1.45 -15.43 0.60
C GLN A 135 0.27 -15.00 1.49
N ILE A 136 0.56 -14.33 2.62
CA ILE A 136 -0.48 -13.83 3.54
C ILE A 136 -1.33 -12.76 2.87
N GLU A 137 -0.72 -11.78 2.20
CA GLU A 137 -1.42 -10.70 1.52
C GLU A 137 -2.33 -11.22 0.41
N CYS A 138 -1.84 -12.14 -0.43
CA CYS A 138 -2.64 -12.77 -1.46
C CYS A 138 -3.83 -13.54 -0.87
N TRP A 139 -3.62 -14.28 0.21
CA TRP A 139 -4.70 -15.00 0.88
C TRP A 139 -5.75 -14.05 1.47
N ILE A 140 -5.34 -12.93 2.09
CA ILE A 140 -6.25 -11.88 2.56
C ILE A 140 -7.03 -11.28 1.38
N SER A 141 -6.34 -10.95 0.28
CA SER A 141 -6.97 -10.35 -0.91
C SER A 141 -8.05 -11.23 -1.55
N ARG A 142 -7.95 -12.56 -1.36
CA ARG A 142 -8.93 -13.56 -1.80
C ARG A 142 -10.10 -13.76 -0.84
N GLY A 143 -10.17 -12.98 0.24
CA GLY A 143 -11.21 -13.09 1.27
C GLY A 143 -10.95 -14.20 2.28
N MET A 144 -9.67 -14.52 2.54
CA MET A 144 -9.24 -15.48 3.55
C MET A 144 -9.94 -16.85 3.47
N PRO A 145 -9.99 -17.53 2.31
CA PRO A 145 -10.64 -18.84 2.21
C PRO A 145 -9.96 -19.89 3.09
N ASN A 146 -10.72 -20.86 3.59
CA ASN A 146 -10.20 -22.00 4.34
C ASN A 146 -9.97 -23.18 3.39
N ASP A 147 -8.92 -23.09 2.57
CA ASP A 147 -8.57 -24.07 1.53
C ASP A 147 -7.23 -24.77 1.75
#